data_AF-A0A956BBY8-F1
#
_entry.id   AF-A0A956BBY8-F1
#
_cell.length_a   1.000
_cell.length_b   1.000
_cell.length_c   1.000
_cell.angle_alpha   90.00
_cell.angle_beta   90.00
_cell.angle_gamma   90.00
#
_symmetry.space_group_name_H-M   'P 1'
#
loop_
_entity.id
_entity.type
_entity.pdbx_description
1 polymer ?
#
loop_
_entity_poly.entity_id
_entity_poly.type
_entity_poly.pdbx_seq_one_letter_code
_entity_poly.pdbx_strand_id
1 'polypeptide(L)'
;RACMQACPYDALYLNQDTGGAEKCHYCAHRIEQGLEPACVVVCPEEAIVSGDFGDPDSKIAKLRARPDAVVRRPEQGTGPNVHYIGADPVSLDPGAAKEPPTYLWSERRFPAPDYPDGVELWPKATTVLDVNHKVHWGSKVSAYLVTKGIAAGVVALAPMVGTTGLAGYLPELLGLAFLVATLVLLVVDLKRPTKFLSILLRPNTKSWLVKGAWVLGAFGAVVAAALLARLLGLDTLAAVMRVLGVPLALLAAGYTAFLFAQCEGRDLWQNTRWLLPHLLCQAVMLGASVLLPFWPDHAGLASMLLVGAAGHLGIALRDAYGSHHTRNAKLAASLMPRIEAWPRAGYLAFRAGLWLTTLAATGAALLVAMDRLDAFSGAVLLVLGVVGTFFYEQAYVRAGQLPPLS
;
A
#
# COMPACT_ATOMS: atom_id res chain seq x y z
N ARG A 1 -7.86 -7.99 -7.04
CA ARG A 1 -6.57 -7.25 -7.10
C ARG A 1 -5.82 -7.32 -5.79
N ALA A 2 -6.42 -6.97 -4.64
CA ALA A 2 -5.78 -7.16 -3.33
C ALA A 2 -5.27 -8.59 -3.10
N CYS A 3 -6.01 -9.62 -3.53
CA CYS A 3 -5.55 -11.02 -3.45
C CYS A 3 -4.21 -11.27 -4.14
N MET A 4 -3.93 -10.61 -5.28
CA MET A 4 -2.66 -10.73 -6.00
C MET A 4 -1.49 -10.16 -5.19
N GLN A 5 -1.74 -9.13 -4.38
CA GLN A 5 -0.73 -8.54 -3.50
C GLN A 5 -0.52 -9.36 -2.23
N ALA A 6 -1.56 -10.08 -1.80
CA ALA A 6 -1.51 -10.97 -0.64
C ALA A 6 -0.76 -12.28 -0.93
N CYS A 7 -0.72 -12.77 -2.16
CA CYS A 7 -0.07 -14.05 -2.46
C CYS A 7 1.46 -13.89 -2.58
N PRO A 8 2.27 -14.51 -1.70
CA PRO A 8 3.73 -14.42 -1.79
C PRO A 8 4.36 -15.28 -2.88
N TYR A 9 3.58 -16.17 -3.50
CA TYR A 9 4.06 -17.16 -4.46
C TYR A 9 3.80 -16.81 -5.93
N ASP A 10 3.18 -15.65 -6.18
CA ASP A 10 2.60 -15.28 -7.49
C ASP A 10 1.68 -16.32 -8.12
N ALA A 11 1.05 -17.17 -7.30
CA ALA A 11 0.23 -18.31 -7.75
C ALA A 11 -1.20 -17.93 -8.16
N LEU A 12 -1.57 -16.66 -8.04
CA LEU A 12 -2.87 -16.13 -8.46
C LEU A 12 -2.71 -15.44 -9.82
N TYR A 13 -3.74 -15.52 -10.65
CA TYR A 13 -3.85 -14.74 -11.88
C TYR A 13 -5.22 -14.07 -11.96
N LEU A 14 -5.33 -13.04 -12.80
CA LEU A 14 -6.61 -12.39 -13.07
C LEU A 14 -7.22 -12.99 -14.34
N ASN A 15 -8.30 -13.76 -14.19
CA ASN A 15 -9.08 -14.23 -15.33
C ASN A 15 -9.67 -13.00 -16.06
N GLN A 16 -9.43 -12.87 -17.37
CA GLN A 16 -9.81 -11.69 -18.13
C GLN A 16 -11.31 -11.64 -18.44
N ASP A 17 -11.94 -12.78 -18.70
CA ASP A 17 -13.37 -12.93 -18.95
C ASP A 17 -14.16 -12.77 -17.63
N THR A 18 -13.62 -13.51 -16.65
CA THR A 18 -13.74 -13.36 -15.22
C THR A 18 -13.88 -11.92 -14.75
N GLY A 19 -12.75 -11.22 -14.79
CA GLY A 19 -12.33 -10.15 -13.89
C GLY A 19 -11.99 -10.66 -12.48
N GLY A 20 -11.87 -11.97 -12.27
CA GLY A 20 -11.75 -12.65 -10.97
C GLY A 20 -10.29 -13.03 -10.69
N ALA A 21 -9.88 -13.00 -9.42
CA ALA A 21 -8.58 -13.57 -9.05
C ALA A 21 -8.76 -15.08 -8.86
N GLU A 22 -8.04 -15.86 -9.65
CA GLU A 22 -8.16 -17.32 -9.71
C GLU A 22 -6.79 -17.95 -9.46
N LYS A 23 -6.78 -19.17 -8.93
CA LYS A 23 -5.60 -20.01 -8.77
C LYS A 23 -5.97 -21.44 -9.10
N CYS A 24 -4.97 -22.32 -9.10
CA CYS A 24 -5.20 -23.76 -9.05
C CYS A 24 -6.22 -24.10 -7.95
N HIS A 25 -7.34 -24.71 -8.36
CA HIS A 25 -8.39 -25.23 -7.48
C HIS A 25 -8.17 -26.72 -7.18
N TYR A 26 -6.93 -27.20 -7.34
CA TYR A 26 -6.51 -28.58 -7.07
C TYR A 26 -7.33 -29.63 -7.83
N CYS A 27 -7.76 -29.30 -9.05
CA CYS A 27 -8.63 -30.15 -9.85
C CYS A 27 -9.84 -30.69 -9.08
N ALA A 28 -10.50 -29.87 -8.26
CA ALA A 28 -11.63 -30.27 -7.41
C ALA A 28 -12.64 -31.19 -8.13
N HIS A 29 -13.01 -30.85 -9.38
CA HIS A 29 -13.90 -31.65 -10.21
C HIS A 29 -13.43 -33.09 -10.51
N ARG A 30 -12.12 -33.36 -10.46
CA ARG A 30 -11.51 -34.71 -10.62
C ARG A 30 -11.40 -35.42 -9.28
N ILE A 31 -10.92 -34.71 -8.25
CA ILE A 31 -10.77 -35.26 -6.90
C ILE A 31 -12.13 -35.73 -6.35
N GLU A 32 -13.21 -34.98 -6.58
CA GLU A 32 -14.58 -35.35 -6.20
C GLU A 32 -15.06 -36.66 -6.85
N GLN A 33 -14.46 -37.07 -7.96
CA GLN A 33 -14.74 -38.32 -8.67
C GLN A 33 -13.75 -39.44 -8.34
N GLY A 34 -12.85 -39.23 -7.36
CA GLY A 34 -11.79 -40.18 -7.02
C GLY A 34 -10.65 -40.25 -8.03
N LEU A 35 -10.53 -39.27 -8.93
CA LEU A 35 -9.46 -39.19 -9.92
C LEU A 35 -8.32 -38.28 -9.44
N GLU A 36 -7.08 -38.59 -9.81
CA GLU A 36 -5.93 -37.73 -9.51
C GLU A 36 -5.95 -36.41 -10.31
N PRO A 37 -5.32 -35.32 -9.79
CA PRO A 37 -5.20 -34.07 -10.51
C PRO A 37 -4.52 -34.23 -11.87
N ALA A 38 -4.93 -33.42 -12.85
CA ALA A 38 -4.40 -33.51 -14.21
C ALA A 38 -2.87 -33.33 -14.29
N CYS A 39 -2.30 -32.46 -13.45
CA CYS A 39 -0.85 -32.24 -13.38
C CYS A 39 -0.07 -33.47 -12.89
N VAL A 40 -0.68 -34.32 -12.05
CA VAL A 40 -0.07 -35.57 -11.57
C VAL A 40 -0.07 -36.59 -12.69
N VAL A 41 -1.23 -36.80 -13.32
CA VAL A 41 -1.42 -37.80 -14.38
C VAL A 41 -0.56 -37.53 -15.61
N VAL A 42 -0.34 -36.26 -15.97
CA VAL A 42 0.47 -35.90 -17.15
C VAL A 42 1.97 -35.91 -16.87
N CYS A 43 2.40 -36.01 -15.61
CA CYS A 43 3.83 -35.93 -15.26
C CYS A 43 4.54 -37.24 -15.59
N PRO A 44 5.40 -37.30 -16.64
CA PRO A 44 6.02 -38.56 -17.06
C PRO A 44 7.03 -39.09 -16.05
N GLU A 45 7.67 -38.19 -15.29
CA GLU A 45 8.69 -38.51 -14.29
C GLU A 45 8.09 -38.74 -12.88
N GLU A 46 6.76 -38.68 -12.74
CA GLU A 46 6.06 -38.76 -11.44
C GLU A 46 6.58 -37.78 -10.38
N ALA A 47 7.15 -36.65 -10.80
CA ALA A 47 7.73 -35.64 -9.92
C ALA A 47 6.69 -34.86 -9.10
N ILE A 48 5.43 -34.87 -9.53
CA ILE A 48 4.32 -34.20 -8.84
C ILE A 48 3.54 -35.26 -8.06
N VAL A 49 3.60 -35.19 -6.72
CA VAL A 49 2.85 -36.08 -5.83
C VAL A 49 1.76 -35.30 -5.12
N SER A 50 0.56 -35.87 -5.09
CA SER A 50 -0.67 -35.27 -4.58
C SER A 50 -1.31 -36.20 -3.55
N GLY A 51 -1.96 -35.66 -2.51
CA GLY A 51 -2.64 -36.47 -1.50
C GLY A 51 -3.04 -35.65 -0.27
N ASP A 52 -3.54 -36.35 0.74
CA ASP A 52 -3.92 -35.74 2.02
C ASP A 52 -2.75 -35.77 3.02
N PHE A 53 -2.43 -34.62 3.61
CA PHE A 53 -1.45 -34.54 4.68
C PHE A 53 -1.93 -35.12 6.01
N GLY A 54 -3.25 -35.26 6.18
CA GLY A 54 -3.87 -35.84 7.37
C GLY A 54 -3.78 -37.36 7.44
N ASP A 55 -3.53 -38.03 6.31
CA ASP A 55 -3.34 -39.48 6.23
C ASP A 55 -1.85 -39.84 6.32
N PRO A 56 -1.37 -40.43 7.44
CA PRO A 56 0.03 -40.81 7.62
C PRO A 56 0.51 -41.90 6.64
N ASP A 57 -0.41 -42.71 6.11
CA ASP A 57 -0.07 -43.79 5.19
C ASP A 57 0.13 -43.30 3.76
N SER A 58 -0.35 -42.09 3.44
CA SER A 58 -0.22 -41.47 2.13
C SER A 58 1.25 -41.27 1.71
N LYS A 59 1.52 -41.42 0.41
CA LYS A 59 2.84 -41.15 -0.19
C LYS A 59 3.30 -39.72 0.12
N ILE A 60 2.38 -38.75 0.10
CA ILE A 60 2.69 -37.34 0.31
C ILE A 60 3.07 -37.02 1.77
N ALA A 61 2.42 -37.64 2.77
CA ALA A 61 2.76 -37.43 4.18
C ALA A 61 4.18 -37.93 4.49
N LYS A 62 4.54 -39.09 3.94
CA LYS A 62 5.90 -39.66 4.04
C LYS A 62 6.94 -38.77 3.36
N LEU A 63 6.64 -38.23 2.18
CA LEU A 63 7.53 -37.32 1.46
C LEU A 63 7.73 -35.99 2.18
N ARG A 64 6.66 -35.41 2.74
CA ARG A 64 6.73 -34.16 3.53
C ARG A 64 7.59 -34.32 4.79
N ALA A 65 7.58 -35.51 5.40
CA ALA A 65 8.36 -35.79 6.61
C ALA A 65 9.87 -35.95 6.34
N ARG A 66 10.31 -35.94 5.09
CA ARG A 66 11.73 -36.04 4.75
C ARG A 66 12.50 -34.80 5.19
N PRO A 67 13.76 -34.94 5.66
CA PRO A 67 14.58 -33.80 6.08
C PRO A 67 14.92 -32.81 4.96
N ASP A 68 14.93 -33.25 3.70
CA ASP A 68 15.24 -32.44 2.53
C ASP A 68 14.00 -31.78 1.88
N ALA A 69 12.83 -31.89 2.51
CA ALA A 69 11.62 -31.22 2.06
C ALA A 69 11.67 -29.73 2.43
N VAL A 70 11.74 -28.87 1.42
CA VAL A 70 11.79 -27.41 1.56
C VAL A 70 10.53 -26.75 1.00
N VAL A 71 10.24 -25.54 1.45
CA VAL A 71 9.12 -24.72 0.97
C VAL A 71 9.63 -23.42 0.39
N ARG A 72 8.85 -22.80 -0.50
CA ARG A 72 9.15 -21.45 -0.97
C ARG A 72 8.80 -20.43 0.11
N ARG A 73 9.60 -19.36 0.20
CA ARG A 73 9.43 -18.23 1.11
C ARG A 73 9.07 -18.62 2.56
N PRO A 74 9.89 -19.45 3.23
CA PRO A 74 9.64 -19.83 4.62
C PRO A 74 9.56 -18.64 5.58
N GLU A 75 10.24 -17.53 5.26
CA GLU A 75 10.22 -16.27 6.02
C GLU A 75 8.83 -15.63 6.13
N GLN A 76 7.89 -15.97 5.26
CA GLN A 76 6.52 -15.44 5.28
C GLN A 76 5.60 -16.16 6.27
N GLY A 77 6.00 -17.34 6.80
CA GLY A 77 5.25 -18.04 7.84
C GLY A 77 3.84 -18.50 7.45
N THR A 78 3.51 -18.59 6.16
CA THR A 78 2.15 -18.85 5.66
C THR A 78 1.75 -20.34 5.65
N GLY A 79 2.70 -21.25 5.91
CA GLY A 79 2.47 -22.70 5.89
C GLY A 79 1.96 -23.21 4.53
N PRO A 80 2.74 -23.11 3.44
CA PRO A 80 2.30 -23.53 2.12
C PRO A 80 2.07 -25.05 2.04
N ASN A 81 1.11 -25.45 1.21
CA ASN A 81 0.80 -26.86 0.95
C ASN A 81 1.68 -27.52 -0.13
N VAL A 82 2.63 -26.77 -0.71
CA VAL A 82 3.55 -27.28 -1.75
C VAL A 82 4.94 -27.38 -1.15
N HIS A 83 5.47 -28.59 -1.15
CA HIS A 83 6.83 -28.91 -0.70
C HIS A 83 7.66 -29.39 -1.88
N TYR A 84 8.94 -29.04 -1.86
CA TYR A 84 9.90 -29.37 -2.88
C TYR A 84 10.97 -30.29 -2.28
N ILE A 85 11.35 -31.34 -2.99
CA ILE A 85 12.35 -32.32 -2.56
C ILE A 85 13.42 -32.37 -3.63
N GLY A 86 14.69 -32.20 -3.23
CA GLY A 86 15.82 -32.16 -4.17
C GLY A 86 15.79 -30.98 -5.14
N ALA A 87 15.02 -29.93 -4.84
CA ALA A 87 14.98 -28.73 -5.68
C ALA A 87 16.25 -27.90 -5.51
N ASP A 88 16.81 -27.46 -6.63
CA ASP A 88 17.92 -26.51 -6.62
C ASP A 88 17.44 -25.17 -6.02
N PRO A 89 18.20 -24.54 -5.10
CA PRO A 89 17.84 -23.25 -4.50
C PRO A 89 17.45 -22.18 -5.52
N VAL A 90 18.10 -22.15 -6.70
CA VAL A 90 17.78 -21.21 -7.78
C VAL A 90 16.34 -21.35 -8.26
N SER A 91 15.77 -22.55 -8.24
CA SER A 91 14.39 -22.81 -8.70
C SER A 91 13.33 -22.35 -7.69
N LEU A 92 13.74 -22.12 -6.44
CA LEU A 92 12.83 -21.73 -5.36
C LEU A 92 12.79 -20.22 -5.14
N ASP A 93 13.87 -19.53 -5.53
CA ASP A 93 14.10 -18.13 -5.23
C ASP A 93 14.05 -17.22 -6.47
N PRO A 94 12.98 -16.42 -6.62
CA PRO A 94 12.83 -15.46 -7.70
C PRO A 94 13.97 -14.44 -7.72
N GLY A 95 14.64 -14.29 -8.87
CA GLY A 95 15.79 -13.38 -9.03
C GLY A 95 17.15 -13.99 -8.69
N ALA A 96 17.21 -15.27 -8.29
CA ALA A 96 18.46 -16.03 -8.19
C ALA A 96 19.12 -16.27 -9.54
N ALA A 97 18.31 -16.46 -10.59
CA ALA A 97 18.77 -16.64 -11.95
C ALA A 97 19.07 -15.29 -12.60
N LYS A 98 20.22 -15.18 -13.25
CA LYS A 98 20.62 -14.00 -14.01
C LYS A 98 19.96 -14.01 -15.38
N GLU A 99 19.48 -12.85 -15.80
CA GLU A 99 19.09 -12.63 -17.19
C GLU A 99 20.35 -12.52 -18.07
N PRO A 100 20.56 -13.41 -19.06
CA PRO A 100 21.70 -13.34 -19.96
C PRO A 100 21.61 -12.10 -20.86
N PRO A 101 22.76 -11.54 -21.29
CA PRO A 101 22.80 -10.35 -22.14
C PRO A 101 22.24 -10.59 -23.56
N THR A 102 22.15 -11.86 -23.97
CA THR A 102 21.62 -12.33 -25.26
C THR A 102 20.77 -13.58 -25.03
N TYR A 103 19.65 -13.67 -25.74
CA TYR A 103 18.77 -14.83 -25.76
C TYR A 103 18.61 -15.35 -27.18
N LEU A 104 18.46 -16.68 -27.31
CA LEU A 104 18.12 -17.33 -28.56
C LEU A 104 16.60 -17.54 -28.60
N TRP A 105 15.95 -16.94 -29.60
CA TRP A 105 14.51 -17.01 -29.94
C TRP A 105 13.57 -15.97 -29.29
N SER A 106 12.48 -15.69 -30.02
CA SER A 106 11.71 -14.44 -30.10
C SER A 106 10.91 -13.98 -28.86
N GLU A 107 11.08 -12.68 -28.55
CA GLU A 107 10.12 -11.70 -28.00
C GLU A 107 9.64 -11.74 -26.53
N ARG A 108 10.20 -10.85 -25.68
CA ARG A 108 9.62 -9.56 -25.22
C ARG A 108 10.55 -8.98 -24.16
N ARG A 109 11.36 -7.97 -24.53
CA ARG A 109 12.14 -7.19 -23.56
C ARG A 109 11.20 -6.17 -22.93
N PHE A 110 10.71 -6.43 -21.72
CA PHE A 110 10.43 -5.31 -20.83
C PHE A 110 11.77 -4.97 -20.17
N PRO A 111 12.18 -3.70 -20.11
CA PRO A 111 13.42 -3.36 -19.43
C PRO A 111 13.30 -3.85 -17.98
N ALA A 112 14.23 -4.72 -17.57
CA ALA A 112 14.41 -5.05 -16.17
C ALA A 112 14.48 -3.73 -15.37
N PRO A 113 13.86 -3.64 -14.18
CA PRO A 113 14.07 -2.49 -13.33
C PRO A 113 15.59 -2.36 -13.12
N ASP A 114 16.11 -1.16 -13.34
CA ASP A 114 17.53 -0.88 -13.20
C ASP A 114 17.95 -1.12 -11.74
N TYR A 115 18.53 -2.30 -11.49
CA TYR A 115 18.94 -2.72 -10.16
C TYR A 115 20.17 -1.92 -9.74
N PRO A 116 20.19 -1.35 -8.52
CA PRO A 116 21.37 -0.65 -8.04
C PRO A 116 22.58 -1.58 -7.91
N ASP A 117 23.76 -1.05 -8.21
CA ASP A 117 25.03 -1.73 -7.99
C ASP A 117 25.15 -2.18 -6.52
N GLY A 118 25.57 -3.43 -6.30
CA GLY A 118 25.73 -4.02 -4.97
C GLY A 118 24.51 -4.77 -4.41
N VAL A 119 23.43 -4.93 -5.19
CA VAL A 119 22.41 -5.96 -4.89
C VAL A 119 22.99 -7.33 -5.20
N GLU A 120 23.16 -8.16 -4.17
CA GLU A 120 23.70 -9.52 -4.32
C GLU A 120 22.70 -10.44 -5.02
N LEU A 121 22.97 -10.73 -6.29
CA LEU A 121 22.27 -11.76 -7.08
C LEU A 121 23.09 -13.05 -6.99
N TRP A 122 22.44 -14.21 -6.80
CA TRP A 122 23.16 -15.46 -6.66
C TRP A 122 23.99 -15.79 -7.92
N PRO A 123 25.19 -16.38 -7.77
CA PRO A 123 25.99 -16.79 -8.91
C PRO A 123 25.61 -18.22 -9.35
N LYS A 124 25.40 -18.39 -10.67
CA LYS A 124 25.38 -19.67 -11.45
C LYS A 124 24.04 -20.18 -12.00
N ALA A 125 23.09 -19.32 -12.37
CA ALA A 125 21.97 -19.76 -13.21
C ALA A 125 21.52 -18.70 -14.20
N THR A 126 20.98 -19.15 -15.33
CA THR A 126 20.50 -18.32 -16.44
C THR A 126 18.99 -18.51 -16.57
N THR A 127 18.21 -17.43 -16.59
CA THR A 127 16.77 -17.52 -16.92
C THR A 127 16.61 -18.00 -18.37
N VAL A 128 15.60 -18.82 -18.64
CA VAL A 128 15.30 -19.33 -19.99
C VAL A 128 13.89 -18.91 -20.44
N LEU A 129 12.94 -18.88 -19.51
CA LEU A 129 11.57 -18.38 -19.68
C LEU A 129 11.23 -17.52 -18.47
N ASP A 130 10.87 -16.26 -18.70
CA ASP A 130 10.46 -15.33 -17.64
C ASP A 130 9.03 -14.83 -17.89
N VAL A 131 8.22 -14.78 -16.83
CA VAL A 131 6.84 -14.31 -16.87
C VAL A 131 6.77 -12.98 -16.14
N ASN A 132 6.61 -11.91 -16.92
CA ASN A 132 6.56 -10.57 -16.39
C ASN A 132 5.33 -10.35 -15.48
N HIS A 133 5.58 -9.81 -14.28
CA HIS A 133 4.54 -9.39 -13.36
C HIS A 133 4.19 -7.90 -13.53
N LYS A 134 2.89 -7.62 -13.68
CA LYS A 134 2.37 -6.26 -13.87
C LYS A 134 2.13 -5.59 -12.52
N VAL A 135 2.62 -4.36 -12.36
CA VAL A 135 2.23 -3.47 -11.25
C VAL A 135 0.71 -3.24 -11.28
N HIS A 136 0.00 -3.72 -10.26
CA HIS A 136 -1.46 -3.65 -10.21
C HIS A 136 -1.95 -2.41 -9.47
N TRP A 137 -1.24 -2.00 -8.43
CA TRP A 137 -1.52 -0.79 -7.66
C TRP A 137 -0.64 0.34 -8.17
N GLY A 138 -1.27 1.36 -8.75
CA GLY A 138 -0.59 2.50 -9.35
C GLY A 138 -1.18 3.81 -8.85
N SER A 139 -1.32 4.79 -9.74
CA SER A 139 -1.63 6.16 -9.35
C SER A 139 -2.93 6.37 -8.58
N LYS A 140 -3.94 5.53 -8.83
CA LYS A 140 -5.22 5.54 -8.09
C LYS A 140 -5.01 5.28 -6.59
N VAL A 141 -4.09 4.37 -6.25
CA VAL A 141 -3.80 4.02 -4.85
C VAL A 141 -3.16 5.18 -4.12
N SER A 142 -2.12 5.77 -4.71
CA SER A 142 -1.49 6.96 -4.16
C SER A 142 -2.48 8.14 -4.04
N ALA A 143 -3.38 8.31 -5.02
CA ALA A 143 -4.39 9.37 -4.98
C ALA A 143 -5.38 9.18 -3.82
N TYR A 144 -5.87 7.95 -3.59
CA TYR A 144 -6.77 7.74 -2.45
C TYR A 144 -6.04 7.77 -1.11
N LEU A 145 -4.74 7.46 -1.04
CA LEU A 145 -3.93 7.64 0.17
C LEU A 145 -3.82 9.12 0.54
N VAL A 146 -3.54 9.98 -0.44
CA VAL A 146 -3.45 11.43 -0.24
C VAL A 146 -4.81 12.03 0.11
N THR A 147 -5.86 11.75 -0.66
CA THR A 147 -7.20 12.31 -0.36
C THR A 147 -7.72 11.86 1.00
N LYS A 148 -7.50 10.60 1.38
CA LYS A 148 -7.84 10.08 2.70
C LYS A 148 -6.99 10.72 3.79
N GLY A 149 -5.70 10.92 3.53
CA GLY A 149 -4.77 11.61 4.41
C GLY A 149 -5.18 13.07 4.67
N ILE A 150 -5.66 13.76 3.63
CA ILE A 150 -6.25 15.11 3.75
C ILE A 150 -7.51 15.05 4.61
N ALA A 151 -8.47 14.18 4.29
CA ALA A 151 -9.73 14.06 5.02
C ALA A 151 -9.50 13.78 6.52
N ALA A 152 -8.64 12.82 6.84
CA ALA A 152 -8.27 12.51 8.20
C ALA A 152 -7.47 13.65 8.86
N GLY A 153 -6.50 14.23 8.15
CA GLY A 153 -5.64 15.29 8.65
C GLY A 153 -6.39 16.54 9.09
N VAL A 154 -7.29 17.04 8.24
CA VAL A 154 -8.07 18.26 8.56
C VAL A 154 -8.98 18.04 9.77
N VAL A 155 -9.56 16.85 9.93
CA VAL A 155 -10.40 16.51 11.08
C VAL A 155 -9.58 16.26 12.34
N ALA A 156 -8.41 15.62 12.23
CA ALA A 156 -7.52 15.39 13.36
C ALA A 156 -6.99 16.70 13.95
N LEU A 157 -6.75 17.71 13.11
CA LEU A 157 -6.32 19.05 13.53
C LEU A 157 -7.48 20.00 13.84
N ALA A 158 -8.73 19.60 13.57
CA ALA A 158 -9.91 20.44 13.78
C ALA A 158 -10.05 21.03 15.19
N PRO A 159 -9.65 20.37 16.30
CA PRO A 159 -9.69 20.99 17.63
C PRO A 159 -8.72 22.16 17.82
N MET A 160 -7.64 22.23 17.04
CA MET A 160 -6.67 23.35 17.07
C MET A 160 -7.20 24.58 16.30
N VAL A 161 -8.28 24.37 15.56
CA VAL A 161 -8.88 25.31 14.63
C VAL A 161 -10.19 25.77 15.27
N GLY A 162 -10.28 27.06 15.55
CA GLY A 162 -11.40 27.72 16.20
C GLY A 162 -12.77 27.42 15.58
N THR A 163 -13.81 27.73 16.35
CA THR A 163 -15.18 27.29 16.09
C THR A 163 -16.07 28.37 15.49
N THR A 164 -15.56 29.58 15.24
CA THR A 164 -16.38 30.73 14.86
C THR A 164 -16.34 31.01 13.35
N GLY A 165 -17.44 31.57 12.83
CA GLY A 165 -17.56 31.97 11.42
C GLY A 165 -17.46 30.80 10.43
N LEU A 166 -17.20 31.11 9.15
CA LEU A 166 -17.05 30.13 8.08
C LEU A 166 -15.90 29.15 8.36
N ALA A 167 -14.83 29.64 8.99
CA ALA A 167 -13.65 28.86 9.32
C ALA A 167 -13.97 27.73 10.32
N GLY A 168 -14.98 27.92 11.17
CA GLY A 168 -15.49 26.89 12.08
C GLY A 168 -16.16 25.69 11.41
N TYR A 169 -16.56 25.77 10.14
CA TYR A 169 -17.15 24.66 9.39
C TYR A 169 -16.14 23.96 8.47
N LEU A 170 -15.00 24.61 8.23
CA LEU A 170 -14.06 24.21 7.19
C LEU A 170 -13.45 22.81 7.40
N PRO A 171 -13.04 22.40 8.62
CA PRO A 171 -12.51 21.06 8.83
C PRO A 171 -13.51 19.96 8.49
N GLU A 172 -14.78 20.10 8.87
CA GLU A 172 -15.82 19.12 8.56
C GLU A 172 -16.18 19.12 7.06
N LEU A 173 -16.29 20.30 6.44
CA LEU A 173 -16.60 20.43 5.02
C LEU A 173 -15.49 19.82 4.15
N LEU A 174 -14.23 20.17 4.40
CA LEU A 174 -13.08 19.60 3.69
C LEU A 174 -12.92 18.12 4.01
N GLY A 175 -13.10 17.71 5.27
CA GLY A 175 -13.05 16.32 5.70
C GLY A 175 -14.04 15.44 4.93
N LEU A 176 -15.31 15.86 4.84
CA LEU A 176 -16.33 15.15 4.08
C LEU A 176 -16.09 15.20 2.58
N ALA A 177 -15.69 16.35 2.03
CA ALA A 177 -15.42 16.48 0.60
C ALA A 177 -14.31 15.52 0.13
N PHE A 178 -13.19 15.49 0.87
CA PHE A 178 -12.10 14.58 0.56
C PHE A 178 -12.42 13.12 0.90
N LEU A 179 -13.24 12.84 1.92
CA LEU A 179 -13.75 11.49 2.19
C LEU A 179 -14.60 10.98 1.02
N VAL A 180 -15.50 11.81 0.48
CA VAL A 180 -16.28 11.47 -0.72
C VAL A 180 -15.36 11.22 -1.91
N ALA A 181 -14.35 12.07 -2.13
CA ALA A 181 -13.35 11.84 -3.17
C ALA A 181 -12.61 10.51 -3.00
N THR A 182 -12.21 10.16 -1.76
CA THR A 182 -11.62 8.86 -1.43
C THR A 182 -12.57 7.70 -1.74
N LEU A 183 -13.85 7.79 -1.35
CA LEU A 183 -14.84 6.75 -1.63
C LEU A 183 -15.05 6.54 -3.12
N VAL A 184 -15.14 7.62 -3.91
CA VAL A 184 -15.24 7.55 -5.37
C VAL A 184 -14.02 6.87 -5.97
N LEU A 185 -12.81 7.27 -5.56
CA LEU A 185 -11.56 6.65 -6.04
C LEU A 185 -11.48 5.16 -5.70
N LEU A 186 -11.91 4.76 -4.49
CA LEU A 186 -11.96 3.37 -4.06
C LEU A 186 -12.91 2.55 -4.95
N VAL A 187 -14.13 3.04 -5.19
CA VAL A 187 -15.13 2.36 -6.04
C VAL A 187 -14.63 2.24 -7.49
N VAL A 188 -13.96 3.27 -8.01
CA VAL A 188 -13.38 3.27 -9.37
C VAL A 188 -12.20 2.30 -9.50
N ASP A 189 -11.42 2.09 -8.43
CA ASP A 189 -10.29 1.15 -8.46
C ASP A 189 -10.73 -0.34 -8.42
N LEU A 190 -11.90 -0.63 -7.84
CA LEU A 190 -12.46 -1.98 -7.73
C LEU A 190 -12.67 -2.69 -9.07
N LYS A 191 -12.77 -1.96 -10.20
CA LYS A 191 -13.09 -2.44 -11.56
C LYS A 191 -14.43 -3.19 -11.72
N ARG A 192 -15.02 -3.69 -10.63
CA ARG A 192 -16.35 -4.29 -10.53
C ARG A 192 -17.19 -3.55 -9.49
N PRO A 193 -17.61 -2.30 -9.77
CA PRO A 193 -18.30 -1.46 -8.78
C PRO A 193 -19.60 -2.07 -8.28
N THR A 194 -20.29 -2.89 -9.10
CA THR A 194 -21.51 -3.62 -8.71
C THR A 194 -21.29 -4.58 -7.54
N LYS A 195 -20.06 -5.06 -7.34
CA LYS A 195 -19.71 -5.94 -6.20
C LYS A 195 -19.30 -5.18 -4.95
N PHE A 196 -19.19 -3.85 -4.97
CA PHE A 196 -18.80 -3.06 -3.79
C PHE A 196 -19.71 -3.35 -2.59
N LEU A 197 -21.02 -3.45 -2.83
CA LEU A 197 -22.01 -3.68 -1.78
C LEU A 197 -21.81 -5.03 -1.06
N SER A 198 -21.12 -5.98 -1.68
CA SER A 198 -20.77 -7.25 -1.03
C SER A 198 -19.81 -7.07 0.16
N ILE A 199 -18.97 -6.02 0.15
CA ILE A 199 -18.09 -5.69 1.28
C ILE A 199 -18.92 -5.35 2.53
N LEU A 200 -20.08 -4.70 2.32
CA LEU A 200 -20.99 -4.30 3.39
C LEU A 200 -21.97 -5.42 3.77
N LEU A 201 -22.51 -6.15 2.78
CA LEU A 201 -23.55 -7.17 2.99
C LEU A 201 -23.01 -8.56 3.35
N ARG A 202 -21.75 -8.87 2.98
CA ARG A 202 -21.08 -10.16 3.26
C ARG A 202 -19.65 -9.94 3.75
N PRO A 203 -19.47 -9.27 4.91
CA PRO A 203 -18.16 -8.85 5.38
C PRO A 203 -17.28 -10.03 5.82
N ASN A 204 -16.04 -10.10 5.32
CA ASN A 204 -14.99 -10.91 5.93
C ASN A 204 -14.29 -10.09 7.03
N THR A 205 -14.61 -10.38 8.30
CA THR A 205 -14.13 -9.63 9.47
C THR A 205 -12.63 -9.73 9.69
N LYS A 206 -11.93 -10.69 9.06
CA LYS A 206 -10.46 -10.79 9.12
C LYS A 206 -9.77 -9.85 8.13
N SER A 207 -10.47 -9.33 7.11
CA SER A 207 -9.89 -8.45 6.09
C SER A 207 -9.81 -7.00 6.55
N TRP A 208 -8.62 -6.38 6.43
CA TRP A 208 -8.45 -4.95 6.69
C TRP A 208 -9.14 -4.06 5.64
N LEU A 209 -9.50 -4.60 4.47
CA LEU A 209 -10.33 -3.88 3.50
C LEU A 209 -11.73 -3.63 4.05
N VAL A 210 -12.33 -4.65 4.68
CA VAL A 210 -13.65 -4.58 5.31
C VAL A 210 -13.60 -3.70 6.56
N LYS A 211 -12.61 -3.92 7.44
CA LYS A 211 -12.41 -3.07 8.63
C LYS A 211 -12.19 -1.61 8.24
N GLY A 212 -11.43 -1.35 7.18
CA GLY A 212 -11.23 -0.02 6.62
C GLY A 212 -12.54 0.64 6.17
N ALA A 213 -13.44 -0.11 5.53
CA ALA A 213 -14.76 0.40 5.17
C ALA A 213 -15.60 0.79 6.39
N TRP A 214 -15.56 0.01 7.48
CA TRP A 214 -16.23 0.35 8.73
C TRP A 214 -15.62 1.59 9.39
N VAL A 215 -14.29 1.69 9.42
CA VAL A 215 -13.57 2.86 9.95
C VAL A 215 -13.95 4.12 9.17
N LEU A 216 -13.93 4.08 7.84
CA LEU A 216 -14.30 5.22 7.00
C LEU A 216 -15.79 5.58 7.15
N GLY A 217 -16.68 4.60 7.30
CA GLY A 217 -18.09 4.82 7.56
C GLY A 217 -18.35 5.50 8.90
N ALA A 218 -17.73 5.00 9.98
CA ALA A 218 -17.83 5.61 11.31
C ALA A 218 -17.23 7.02 11.34
N PHE A 219 -16.05 7.19 10.72
CA PHE A 219 -15.41 8.50 10.57
C PHE A 219 -16.32 9.50 9.84
N GLY A 220 -16.86 9.12 8.67
CA GLY A 220 -17.78 9.97 7.92
C GLY A 220 -19.06 10.31 8.68
N ALA A 221 -19.63 9.34 9.40
CA ALA A 221 -20.83 9.55 10.21
C ALA A 221 -20.61 10.57 11.34
N VAL A 222 -19.49 10.49 12.06
CA VAL A 222 -19.16 11.43 13.14
C VAL A 222 -18.88 12.83 12.60
N VAL A 223 -18.14 12.95 11.49
CA VAL A 223 -17.87 14.26 10.87
C VAL A 223 -19.16 14.89 10.33
N ALA A 224 -20.03 14.09 9.71
CA ALA A 224 -21.34 14.56 9.26
C ALA A 224 -22.24 14.99 10.43
N ALA A 225 -22.22 14.24 11.54
CA ALA A 225 -22.94 14.60 12.76
C ALA A 225 -22.40 15.90 13.39
N ALA A 226 -21.08 16.11 13.39
CA ALA A 226 -20.46 17.35 13.86
C ALA A 226 -20.91 18.56 13.01
N LEU A 227 -20.91 18.41 11.69
CA LEU A 227 -21.37 19.44 10.76
C LEU A 227 -22.85 19.74 10.95
N LEU A 228 -23.70 18.70 11.01
CA LEU A 228 -25.14 18.84 11.19
C LEU A 228 -25.47 19.50 12.54
N ALA A 229 -24.83 19.08 13.63
CA ALA A 229 -25.02 19.69 14.95
C ALA A 229 -24.72 21.19 14.90
N ARG A 230 -23.64 21.59 14.20
CA ARG A 230 -23.27 22.98 14.03
C ARG A 230 -24.27 23.77 13.19
N LEU A 231 -24.76 23.19 12.08
CA LEU A 231 -25.81 23.80 11.25
C LEU A 231 -27.13 24.01 12.01
N LEU A 232 -27.41 23.18 13.02
CA LEU A 232 -28.57 23.29 13.91
C LEU A 232 -28.34 24.23 15.10
N GLY A 233 -27.17 24.86 15.23
CA GLY A 233 -26.82 25.72 16.36
C GLY A 233 -26.51 24.95 17.67
N LEU A 234 -26.28 23.64 17.59
CA LEU A 234 -25.92 22.79 18.73
C LEU A 234 -24.39 22.76 18.93
N ASP A 235 -23.80 23.91 19.24
CA ASP A 235 -22.33 24.09 19.26
C ASP A 235 -21.61 23.16 20.23
N THR A 236 -22.18 22.89 21.41
CA THR A 236 -21.61 21.94 22.38
C THR A 236 -21.56 20.53 21.80
N LEU A 237 -22.64 20.08 21.16
CA LEU A 237 -22.68 18.77 20.51
C LEU A 237 -21.68 18.69 19.36
N ALA A 238 -21.58 19.75 18.55
CA ALA A 238 -20.61 19.83 17.46
C ALA A 238 -19.16 19.74 17.97
N ALA A 239 -18.84 20.43 19.07
CA ALA A 239 -17.52 20.34 19.70
C ALA A 239 -17.20 18.93 20.23
N VAL A 240 -18.18 18.28 20.88
CA VAL A 240 -18.02 16.88 21.34
C VAL A 240 -17.80 15.95 20.15
N MET A 241 -18.61 16.04 19.09
CA MET A 241 -18.44 15.23 17.89
C MET A 241 -17.10 15.46 17.20
N ARG A 242 -16.60 16.70 17.18
CA ARG A 242 -15.27 17.03 16.65
C ARG A 242 -14.15 16.32 17.41
N VAL A 243 -14.20 16.33 18.74
CA VAL A 243 -13.22 15.63 19.59
C VAL A 243 -13.31 14.12 19.39
N LEU A 244 -14.52 13.56 19.33
CA LEU A 244 -14.73 12.13 19.03
C LEU A 244 -14.29 11.76 17.60
N GLY A 245 -14.28 12.73 16.69
CA GLY A 245 -13.77 12.57 15.33
C GLY A 245 -12.26 12.36 15.25
N VAL A 246 -11.48 12.88 16.21
CA VAL A 246 -10.01 12.78 16.20
C VAL A 246 -9.51 11.32 16.21
N PRO A 247 -9.92 10.43 17.15
CA PRO A 247 -9.46 9.04 17.13
C PRO A 247 -9.91 8.31 15.86
N LEU A 248 -11.11 8.60 15.35
CA LEU A 248 -11.59 8.03 14.08
C LEU A 248 -10.79 8.53 12.88
N ALA A 249 -10.36 9.79 12.88
CA ALA A 249 -9.50 10.36 11.86
C ALA A 249 -8.11 9.70 11.87
N LEU A 250 -7.51 9.51 13.05
CA LEU A 250 -6.24 8.80 13.19
C LEU A 250 -6.36 7.33 12.73
N LEU A 251 -7.47 6.66 13.07
CA LEU A 251 -7.76 5.32 12.55
C LEU A 251 -7.95 5.33 11.02
N ALA A 252 -8.68 6.30 10.47
CA ALA A 252 -8.89 6.46 9.03
C ALA A 252 -7.56 6.68 8.28
N ALA A 253 -6.66 7.49 8.81
CA ALA A 253 -5.31 7.68 8.29
C ALA A 253 -4.49 6.38 8.38
N GLY A 254 -4.48 5.73 9.54
CA GLY A 254 -3.56 4.66 9.88
C GLY A 254 -3.96 3.23 9.46
N TYR A 255 -5.26 2.92 9.31
CA TYR A 255 -5.69 1.52 9.08
C TYR A 255 -5.06 0.90 7.83
N THR A 256 -4.71 1.71 6.84
CA THR A 256 -4.12 1.24 5.59
C THR A 256 -2.73 0.64 5.80
N ALA A 257 -2.00 1.01 6.86
CA ALA A 257 -0.75 0.33 7.22
C ALA A 257 -0.97 -1.17 7.47
N PHE A 258 -2.10 -1.54 8.08
CA PHE A 258 -2.45 -2.94 8.30
C PHE A 258 -3.00 -3.63 7.05
N LEU A 259 -3.65 -2.89 6.15
CA LEU A 259 -4.04 -3.39 4.83
C LEU A 259 -2.80 -3.73 3.99
N PHE A 260 -1.80 -2.86 4.00
CA PHE A 260 -0.50 -3.09 3.39
C PHE A 260 0.21 -4.28 4.02
N ALA A 261 0.14 -4.44 5.34
CA ALA A 261 0.73 -5.59 6.01
C ALA A 261 0.06 -6.93 5.71
N GLN A 262 -1.22 -6.95 5.32
CA GLN A 262 -1.88 -8.15 4.81
C GLN A 262 -1.40 -8.57 3.41
N CYS A 263 -0.61 -7.72 2.74
CA CYS A 263 -0.01 -8.07 1.47
C CYS A 263 1.29 -8.85 1.70
N GLU A 264 1.18 -10.11 2.12
CA GLU A 264 2.32 -10.99 2.42
C GLU A 264 3.25 -11.21 1.21
N GLY A 265 2.78 -10.97 -0.01
CA GLY A 265 3.65 -10.97 -1.18
C GLY A 265 4.50 -9.73 -1.36
N ARG A 266 4.41 -8.73 -0.49
CA ARG A 266 5.06 -7.42 -0.67
C ARG A 266 5.79 -7.03 0.60
N ASP A 267 6.97 -7.59 0.78
CA ASP A 267 7.74 -7.51 2.03
C ASP A 267 7.96 -6.07 2.54
N LEU A 268 8.16 -5.09 1.64
CA LEU A 268 8.31 -3.67 2.01
C LEU A 268 7.09 -3.15 2.79
N TRP A 269 5.89 -3.59 2.41
CA TRP A 269 4.62 -3.14 2.97
C TRP A 269 4.27 -3.80 4.30
N GLN A 270 4.97 -4.86 4.68
CA GLN A 270 4.71 -5.61 5.91
C GLN A 270 5.18 -4.90 7.18
N ASN A 271 6.01 -3.87 7.05
CA ASN A 271 6.60 -3.19 8.19
C ASN A 271 5.63 -2.18 8.85
N THR A 272 4.55 -2.67 9.47
CA THR A 272 3.52 -1.82 10.11
C THR A 272 4.10 -0.91 11.18
N ARG A 273 5.17 -1.34 11.86
CA ARG A 273 5.85 -0.57 12.92
C ARG A 273 6.26 0.83 12.45
N TRP A 274 6.52 0.99 11.15
CA TRP A 274 6.97 2.26 10.58
C TRP A 274 5.99 2.83 9.57
N LEU A 275 5.28 1.99 8.82
CA LEU A 275 4.24 2.45 7.91
C LEU A 275 3.08 3.14 8.65
N LEU A 276 2.67 2.64 9.84
CA LEU A 276 1.62 3.28 10.63
C LEU A 276 1.98 4.70 11.05
N PRO A 277 3.10 4.95 11.78
CA PRO A 277 3.47 6.32 12.13
C PRO A 277 3.75 7.18 10.89
N HIS A 278 4.21 6.60 9.77
CA HIS A 278 4.41 7.35 8.54
C HIS A 278 3.12 7.93 7.98
N LEU A 279 2.07 7.10 7.86
CA LEU A 279 0.76 7.54 7.38
C LEU A 279 0.12 8.56 8.32
N LEU A 280 0.38 8.48 9.63
CA LEU A 280 -0.07 9.49 10.60
C LEU A 280 0.69 10.82 10.43
N CYS A 281 2.02 10.78 10.28
CA CYS A 281 2.83 11.97 9.97
C CYS A 281 2.37 12.63 8.67
N GLN A 282 2.07 11.84 7.64
CA GLN A 282 1.52 12.35 6.38
C GLN A 282 0.13 12.96 6.55
N ALA A 283 -0.76 12.35 7.33
CA ALA A 283 -2.08 12.92 7.60
C ALA A 283 -1.97 14.27 8.32
N VAL A 284 -1.11 14.38 9.34
CA VAL A 284 -0.84 15.67 10.02
C VAL A 284 -0.27 16.70 9.04
N MET A 285 0.73 16.30 8.24
CA MET A 285 1.34 17.17 7.23
C MET A 285 0.32 17.66 6.19
N LEU A 286 -0.50 16.77 5.65
CA LEU A 286 -1.54 17.11 4.67
C LEU A 286 -2.65 17.97 5.27
N GLY A 287 -3.11 17.63 6.48
CA GLY A 287 -4.12 18.41 7.21
C GLY A 287 -3.65 19.84 7.47
N ALA A 288 -2.43 19.99 7.96
CA ALA A 288 -1.83 21.30 8.20
C ALA A 288 -1.64 22.08 6.90
N SER A 289 -1.11 21.45 5.85
CA SER A 289 -0.93 22.07 4.53
C SER A 289 -2.24 22.60 3.95
N VAL A 290 -3.34 21.86 4.14
CA VAL A 290 -4.67 22.22 3.60
C VAL A 290 -5.35 23.29 4.43
N LEU A 291 -5.18 23.31 5.75
CA LEU A 291 -5.81 24.29 6.64
C LEU A 291 -5.08 25.63 6.70
N LEU A 292 -3.75 25.62 6.54
CA LEU A 292 -2.88 26.79 6.69
C LEU A 292 -3.34 28.03 5.91
N PRO A 293 -3.78 27.96 4.64
CA PRO A 293 -4.16 29.15 3.86
C PRO A 293 -5.47 29.80 4.33
N PHE A 294 -6.24 29.11 5.18
CA PHE A 294 -7.60 29.51 5.56
C PHE A 294 -7.74 29.87 7.04
N TRP A 295 -6.66 29.75 7.82
CA TRP A 295 -6.72 29.88 9.26
C TRP A 295 -5.81 30.99 9.79
N PRO A 296 -6.31 31.91 10.63
CA PRO A 296 -5.53 33.05 11.10
C PRO A 296 -4.37 32.68 12.04
N ASP A 297 -4.50 31.61 12.83
CA ASP A 297 -3.38 31.10 13.65
C ASP A 297 -2.45 30.24 12.78
N HIS A 298 -1.53 30.91 12.08
CA HIS A 298 -0.57 30.26 11.22
C HIS A 298 0.54 29.53 12.01
N ALA A 299 0.85 29.94 13.24
CA ALA A 299 1.98 29.41 14.01
C ALA A 299 1.75 27.97 14.45
N GLY A 300 0.55 27.67 14.97
CA GLY A 300 0.18 26.30 15.35
C GLY A 300 0.19 25.35 14.16
N LEU A 301 -0.41 25.74 13.04
CA LEU A 301 -0.48 24.91 11.83
C LEU A 301 0.88 24.75 11.14
N ALA A 302 1.71 25.79 11.07
CA ALA A 302 3.06 25.67 10.52
C ALA A 302 3.93 24.74 11.37
N SER A 303 3.77 24.74 12.70
CA SER A 303 4.45 23.81 13.59
C SER A 303 4.02 22.36 13.35
N MET A 304 2.71 22.10 13.21
CA MET A 304 2.20 20.77 12.88
C MET A 304 2.69 20.30 11.50
N LEU A 305 2.73 21.20 10.52
CA LEU A 305 3.26 20.92 9.19
C LEU A 305 4.75 20.52 9.26
N LEU A 306 5.57 21.28 10.00
CA LEU A 306 6.98 20.97 10.23
C LEU A 306 7.18 19.62 10.90
N VAL A 307 6.45 19.34 11.99
CA VAL A 307 6.55 18.06 12.73
C VAL A 307 6.13 16.89 11.84
N GLY A 308 5.00 17.03 11.13
CA GLY A 308 4.53 16.02 10.18
C GLY A 308 5.53 15.75 9.05
N ALA A 309 6.10 16.81 8.47
CA ALA A 309 7.09 16.70 7.39
C ALA A 309 8.43 16.13 7.87
N ALA A 310 8.90 16.51 9.07
CA ALA A 310 10.12 15.96 9.66
C ALA A 310 9.97 14.46 9.94
N GLY A 311 8.84 14.04 10.51
CA GLY A 311 8.51 12.63 10.69
C GLY A 311 8.40 11.87 9.37
N HIS A 312 7.72 12.46 8.38
CA HIS A 312 7.61 11.91 7.04
C HIS A 312 8.97 11.71 6.37
N LEU A 313 9.86 12.71 6.43
CA LEU A 313 11.21 12.66 5.88
C LEU A 313 12.07 11.62 6.58
N GLY A 314 12.08 11.62 7.92
CA GLY A 314 12.88 10.69 8.71
C GLY A 314 12.50 9.23 8.44
N ILE A 315 11.19 8.92 8.42
CA ILE A 315 10.72 7.57 8.12
C ILE A 315 10.95 7.20 6.66
N ALA A 316 10.74 8.12 5.71
CA ALA A 316 11.01 7.87 4.29
C ALA A 316 12.48 7.55 3.99
N LEU A 317 13.41 8.31 4.60
CA LEU A 317 14.84 8.05 4.47
C LEU A 317 15.22 6.71 5.11
N ARG A 318 14.63 6.37 6.25
CA ARG A 318 14.81 5.06 6.87
C ARG A 318 14.30 3.97 5.93
N ASP A 319 13.10 4.07 5.39
CA ASP A 319 12.55 3.01 4.54
C ASP A 319 13.37 2.82 3.26
N ALA A 320 13.92 3.89 2.68
CA ALA A 320 14.77 3.79 1.49
C ALA A 320 16.20 3.30 1.76
N TYR A 321 16.80 3.68 2.89
CA TYR A 321 18.25 3.49 3.13
C TYR A 321 18.59 2.68 4.39
N GLY A 322 17.60 2.32 5.20
CA GLY A 322 17.75 1.58 6.44
C GLY A 322 17.86 0.07 6.24
N SER A 323 17.94 -0.66 7.35
CA SER A 323 17.96 -2.12 7.36
C SER A 323 16.55 -2.70 7.18
N HIS A 324 16.49 -3.81 6.44
CA HIS A 324 15.27 -4.57 6.14
C HIS A 324 15.50 -6.05 6.45
N HIS A 325 14.48 -6.73 6.98
CA HIS A 325 14.62 -8.12 7.43
C HIS A 325 14.68 -9.13 6.29
N THR A 326 14.07 -8.83 5.14
CA THR A 326 14.05 -9.71 3.98
C THR A 326 14.82 -9.10 2.81
N ARG A 327 15.35 -9.96 1.94
CA ARG A 327 16.06 -9.51 0.73
C ARG A 327 15.12 -8.76 -0.22
N ASN A 328 13.86 -9.19 -0.34
CA ASN A 328 12.87 -8.51 -1.20
C ASN A 328 12.48 -7.13 -0.67
N ALA A 329 12.38 -6.96 0.65
CA ALA A 329 12.17 -5.63 1.23
C ALA A 329 13.37 -4.72 0.95
N LYS A 330 14.60 -5.22 1.09
CA LYS A 330 15.82 -4.49 0.74
C LYS A 330 15.87 -4.11 -0.75
N LEU A 331 15.44 -5.02 -1.63
CA LEU A 331 15.35 -4.78 -3.07
C LEU A 331 14.29 -3.74 -3.41
N ALA A 332 13.09 -3.84 -2.83
CA ALA A 332 12.05 -2.83 -3.02
C ALA A 332 12.51 -1.44 -2.55
N ALA A 333 13.12 -1.38 -1.36
CA ALA A 333 13.65 -0.14 -0.79
C ALA A 333 14.69 0.52 -1.70
N SER A 334 15.61 -0.28 -2.28
CA SER A 334 16.67 0.24 -3.16
C SER A 334 16.14 0.73 -4.52
N LEU A 335 15.02 0.18 -4.99
CA LEU A 335 14.34 0.62 -6.21
C LEU A 335 13.52 1.90 -6.00
N MET A 336 13.07 2.19 -4.76
CA MET A 336 12.20 3.32 -4.46
C MET A 336 12.73 4.68 -4.96
N PRO A 337 14.02 5.03 -4.79
CA PRO A 337 14.56 6.30 -5.29
C PRO A 337 14.68 6.38 -6.81
N ARG A 338 14.56 5.26 -7.55
CA ARG A 338 14.72 5.18 -9.01
C ARG A 338 13.40 5.24 -9.78
N ILE A 339 12.26 5.30 -9.08
CA ILE A 339 10.94 5.31 -9.71
C ILE A 339 10.66 6.68 -10.33
N GLU A 340 10.42 6.72 -11.63
CA GLU A 340 9.93 7.93 -12.32
C GLU A 340 8.53 8.32 -11.85
N ALA A 341 8.30 9.62 -11.66
CA ALA A 341 7.00 10.15 -11.23
C ALA A 341 5.86 9.86 -12.22
N TRP A 342 6.18 9.94 -13.51
CA TRP A 342 5.32 9.56 -14.62
C TRP A 342 6.18 8.92 -15.71
N PRO A 343 5.65 8.02 -16.56
CA PRO A 343 6.38 7.55 -17.73
C PRO A 343 6.97 8.73 -18.52
N ARG A 344 8.31 8.76 -18.67
CA ARG A 344 9.07 9.79 -19.40
C ARG A 344 9.09 11.17 -18.71
N ALA A 345 8.83 11.23 -17.40
CA ALA A 345 8.87 12.48 -16.65
C ALA A 345 10.28 13.10 -16.57
N GLY A 346 11.33 12.28 -16.61
CA GLY A 346 12.72 12.73 -16.45
C GLY A 346 13.10 13.11 -15.02
N TYR A 347 12.18 12.99 -14.05
CA TYR A 347 12.44 13.18 -12.62
C TYR A 347 11.89 12.04 -11.77
N LEU A 348 12.55 11.84 -10.62
CA LEU A 348 12.34 10.70 -9.73
C LEU A 348 11.31 11.05 -8.65
N ALA A 349 10.26 10.23 -8.56
CA ALA A 349 9.08 10.45 -7.72
C ALA A 349 9.45 10.60 -6.24
N PHE A 350 10.31 9.71 -5.73
CA PHE A 350 10.75 9.73 -4.33
C PHE A 350 11.45 11.03 -3.97
N ARG A 351 12.44 11.44 -4.78
CA ARG A 351 13.20 12.67 -4.55
C ARG A 351 12.30 13.90 -4.68
N ALA A 352 11.53 14.00 -5.76
CA ALA A 352 10.59 15.10 -5.94
C ALA A 352 9.60 15.19 -4.78
N GLY A 353 9.07 14.06 -4.32
CA GLY A 353 8.16 13.99 -3.17
C GLY A 353 8.77 14.60 -1.91
N LEU A 354 9.95 14.10 -1.50
CA LEU A 354 10.65 14.59 -0.31
C LEU A 354 11.03 16.06 -0.40
N TRP A 355 11.51 16.51 -1.56
CA TRP A 355 11.85 17.92 -1.76
C TRP A 355 10.62 18.82 -1.63
N LEU A 356 9.51 18.49 -2.29
CA LEU A 356 8.30 19.31 -2.29
C LEU A 356 7.66 19.36 -0.89
N THR A 357 7.57 18.25 -0.16
CA THR A 357 7.03 18.24 1.21
C THR A 357 7.93 19.02 2.17
N THR A 358 9.25 18.93 2.00
CA THR A 358 10.21 19.67 2.84
C THR A 358 10.12 21.17 2.55
N LEU A 359 10.05 21.57 1.28
CA LEU A 359 9.88 22.97 0.87
C LEU A 359 8.56 23.56 1.37
N ALA A 360 7.46 22.78 1.32
CA ALA A 360 6.19 23.20 1.89
C ALA A 360 6.31 23.49 3.40
N ALA A 361 7.00 22.61 4.14
CA ALA A 361 7.12 22.76 5.58
C ALA A 361 8.07 23.88 6.01
N THR A 362 9.27 23.94 5.41
CA THR A 362 10.25 24.98 5.74
C THR A 362 9.82 26.35 5.22
N GLY A 363 9.18 26.40 4.04
CA GLY A 363 8.58 27.61 3.49
C GLY A 363 7.47 28.16 4.36
N ALA A 364 6.56 27.30 4.85
CA ALA A 364 5.52 27.71 5.80
C ALA A 364 6.13 28.28 7.08
N ALA A 365 7.10 27.58 7.68
CA ALA A 365 7.75 28.01 8.90
C ALA A 365 8.43 29.39 8.76
N LEU A 366 9.15 29.59 7.64
CA LEU A 366 9.84 30.83 7.36
C LEU A 366 8.86 31.98 7.13
N LEU A 367 7.84 31.79 6.29
CA LEU A 367 6.86 32.83 5.98
C LEU A 367 6.03 33.22 7.19
N VAL A 368 5.71 32.27 8.07
CA VAL A 368 5.03 32.56 9.34
C VAL A 368 5.96 33.31 10.30
N ALA A 369 7.23 32.90 10.42
CA ALA A 369 8.20 33.60 11.26
C ALA A 369 8.47 35.05 10.79
N MET A 370 8.32 35.31 9.50
CA MET A 370 8.50 36.65 8.90
C MET A 370 7.21 37.48 8.86
N ASP A 371 6.06 36.93 9.27
CA ASP A 371 4.74 37.53 9.08
C ASP A 371 4.44 37.91 7.61
N ARG A 372 4.85 37.03 6.69
CA ARG A 372 4.71 37.20 5.22
C ARG A 372 3.81 36.15 4.58
N LEU A 373 3.10 35.36 5.38
CA LEU A 373 2.19 34.36 4.85
C LEU A 373 0.89 35.04 4.39
N ASP A 374 0.66 35.02 3.08
CA ASP A 374 -0.52 35.54 2.41
C ASP A 374 -1.29 34.39 1.72
N ALA A 375 -2.47 34.69 1.16
CA ALA A 375 -3.31 33.68 0.52
C ALA A 375 -2.63 32.96 -0.67
N PHE A 376 -1.83 33.68 -1.46
CA PHE A 376 -1.11 33.10 -2.60
C PHE A 376 0.03 32.20 -2.11
N SER A 377 0.86 32.68 -1.20
CA SER A 377 1.95 31.86 -0.65
C SER A 377 1.42 30.65 0.11
N GLY A 378 0.32 30.79 0.87
CA GLY A 378 -0.41 29.67 1.46
C GLY A 378 -0.89 28.64 0.43
N ALA A 379 -1.52 29.09 -0.66
CA ALA A 379 -1.98 28.20 -1.73
C ALA A 379 -0.82 27.43 -2.40
N VAL A 380 0.32 28.09 -2.61
CA VAL A 380 1.53 27.43 -3.14
C VAL A 380 2.01 26.34 -2.19
N LEU A 381 2.13 26.62 -0.88
CA LEU A 381 2.57 25.65 0.12
C LEU A 381 1.62 24.44 0.21
N LEU A 382 0.30 24.66 0.11
CA LEU A 382 -0.70 23.60 0.02
C LEU A 382 -0.42 22.68 -1.16
N VAL A 383 -0.24 23.26 -2.36
CA VAL A 383 0.02 22.48 -3.59
C VAL A 383 1.32 21.68 -3.45
N LEU A 384 2.39 22.30 -2.93
CA LEU A 384 3.67 21.61 -2.70
C LEU A 384 3.52 20.44 -1.74
N GLY A 385 2.80 20.61 -0.62
CA GLY A 385 2.58 19.55 0.36
C GLY A 385 1.76 18.38 -0.20
N VAL A 386 0.66 18.67 -0.91
CA VAL A 386 -0.21 17.64 -1.50
C VAL A 386 0.47 16.90 -2.64
N VAL A 387 1.07 17.62 -3.59
CA VAL A 387 1.76 17.02 -4.75
C VAL A 387 3.02 16.27 -4.31
N GLY A 388 3.78 16.82 -3.36
CA GLY A 388 4.93 16.14 -2.78
C GLY A 388 4.56 14.80 -2.14
N THR A 389 3.51 14.79 -1.32
CA THR A 389 3.02 13.54 -0.71
C THR A 389 2.56 12.55 -1.77
N PHE A 390 1.86 13.01 -2.82
CA PHE A 390 1.45 12.13 -3.92
C PHE A 390 2.63 11.48 -4.64
N PHE A 391 3.72 12.22 -4.91
CA PHE A 391 4.90 11.65 -5.56
C PHE A 391 5.66 10.67 -4.65
N TYR A 392 5.74 10.95 -3.34
CA TYR A 392 6.25 9.97 -2.41
C TYR A 392 5.42 8.68 -2.44
N GLU A 393 4.09 8.80 -2.38
CA GLU A 393 3.17 7.65 -2.45
C GLU A 393 3.26 6.90 -3.78
N GLN A 394 3.56 7.57 -4.90
CA GLN A 394 3.86 6.89 -6.16
C GLN A 394 5.08 5.99 -6.02
N ALA A 395 6.16 6.51 -5.42
CA ALA A 395 7.39 5.76 -5.24
C ALA A 395 7.18 4.57 -4.30
N TYR A 396 6.60 4.80 -3.12
CA TYR A 396 6.42 3.77 -2.09
C TYR A 396 5.52 2.61 -2.55
N VAL A 397 4.35 2.94 -3.15
CA VAL A 397 3.41 1.92 -3.63
C VAL A 397 3.98 1.15 -4.82
N ARG A 398 4.69 1.81 -5.74
CA ARG A 398 5.26 1.07 -6.88
C ARG A 398 6.45 0.21 -6.44
N ALA A 399 7.32 0.73 -5.59
CA ALA A 399 8.52 0.04 -5.12
C ALA A 399 8.23 -1.34 -4.52
N GLY A 400 7.19 -1.45 -3.67
CA GLY A 400 6.83 -2.71 -3.03
C GLY A 400 6.43 -3.83 -4.01
N GLN A 401 6.02 -3.49 -5.24
CA GLN A 401 5.56 -4.43 -6.26
C GLN A 401 6.62 -4.81 -7.30
N LEU A 402 7.79 -4.16 -7.28
CA LEU A 402 8.84 -4.40 -8.27
C LEU A 402 9.67 -5.67 -8.00
N PRO A 403 9.96 -6.08 -6.76
CA PRO A 403 10.65 -7.35 -6.52
C PRO A 403 9.88 -8.53 -7.10
N PRO A 404 10.58 -9.49 -7.73
CA PRO A 404 9.95 -10.68 -8.29
C PRO A 404 9.41 -11.61 -7.20
N LEU A 405 8.28 -12.25 -7.49
CA LEU A 405 7.61 -13.21 -6.60
C LEU A 405 7.71 -14.67 -7.05
N SER A 406 7.97 -14.89 -8.34
CA SER A 406 8.15 -16.20 -8.97
C SER A 406 9.34 -16.15 -9.91
#